data_AF-A0A381VVF4-F1
#
_entry.id   AF-A0A381VVF4-F1
#
_cell.length_a   1.000
_cell.length_b   1.000
_cell.length_c   1.000
_cell.angle_alpha   90.00
_cell.angle_beta   90.00
_cell.angle_gamma   90.00
#
_symmetry.space_group_name_H-M   'P 1'
#
loop_
_entity.id
_entity.type
_entity.pdbx_description
1 polymer ?
#
loop_
_entity_poly.entity_id
_entity_poly.type
_entity_poly.pdbx_seq_one_letter_code
_entity_poly.pdbx_strand_id
1 'polypeptide(L)'
;MPDIDIDFADRSILLDKVKHRIAKLDSGKKHNTGVYFTEVPHDPVNNLCTLDYEQAEKRGYFKIDCLNVSIYKDIKDEKHLNKLMNTEPLWELLEAKEFVDQIFHINGHVEILKKLKPTNIEQLAAVLAIIRPAKRHLIKQNWDEIDEQVWKKPTDGSYFFKKSHATSYAMAVVVHMNLICEQLKGNKD
;
A
#
# COMPACT_ATOMS: atom_id res chain seq x y z
N MET A 1 3.02 17.86 4.42
CA MET A 1 4.35 17.30 4.76
C MET A 1 4.53 15.95 4.04
N PRO A 2 5.69 15.27 3.98
CA PRO A 2 5.74 13.93 3.38
C PRO A 2 4.83 12.95 4.12
N ASP A 3 4.28 12.01 3.36
CA ASP A 3 3.41 10.93 3.81
C ASP A 3 4.15 9.63 3.46
N ILE A 4 4.62 8.91 4.48
CA ILE A 4 5.58 7.82 4.34
C ILE A 4 5.01 6.57 5.01
N ASP A 5 4.80 5.55 4.19
CA ASP A 5 4.37 4.22 4.59
C ASP A 5 5.53 3.23 4.36
N ILE A 6 5.82 2.41 5.36
CA ILE A 6 6.82 1.33 5.27
C ILE A 6 6.17 0.04 5.72
N ASP A 7 6.21 -0.96 4.83
CA ASP A 7 5.63 -2.27 5.06
C ASP A 7 6.63 -3.23 5.73
N PHE A 8 6.16 -3.97 6.72
CA PHE A 8 6.93 -4.97 7.46
C PHE A 8 6.18 -6.29 7.53
N ALA A 9 6.92 -7.40 7.59
CA ALA A 9 6.35 -8.69 8.01
C ALA A 9 5.86 -8.65 9.46
N ASP A 10 6.68 -8.03 10.31
CA ASP A 10 6.37 -7.69 11.69
C ASP A 10 7.15 -6.42 12.09
N ARG A 11 6.44 -5.29 12.18
CA ARG A 11 7.02 -4.01 12.54
C ARG A 11 7.52 -3.95 13.98
N SER A 12 7.05 -4.84 14.88
CA SER A 12 7.47 -4.81 16.28
C SER A 12 8.97 -5.04 16.41
N ILE A 13 9.54 -5.90 15.55
CA ILE A 13 10.97 -6.16 15.45
C ILE A 13 11.78 -4.87 15.20
N LEU A 14 11.25 -3.94 14.41
CA LEU A 14 11.88 -2.63 14.19
C LEU A 14 11.65 -1.70 15.39
N LEU A 15 10.39 -1.56 15.81
CA LEU A 15 9.97 -0.60 16.83
C LEU A 15 10.62 -0.89 18.20
N ASP A 16 10.93 -2.16 18.50
CA ASP A 16 11.65 -2.55 19.72
C ASP A 16 13.13 -2.16 19.70
N LYS A 17 13.70 -1.91 18.51
CA LYS A 17 15.13 -1.58 18.32
C LYS A 17 15.38 -0.10 18.10
N VAL A 18 14.40 0.64 17.59
CA VAL A 18 14.56 2.05 17.20
C VAL A 18 13.71 2.93 18.11
N LYS A 19 14.37 3.93 18.72
CA LYS A 19 13.69 4.94 19.54
C LYS A 19 12.62 5.65 18.70
N HIS A 20 11.39 5.64 19.20
CA HIS A 20 10.26 6.26 18.53
C HIS A 20 9.24 6.83 19.54
N ARG A 21 8.26 7.58 19.01
CA ARG A 21 7.08 8.09 19.72
C ARG A 21 5.83 7.65 18.98
N ILE A 22 4.77 7.34 19.70
CA ILE A 22 3.53 6.84 19.09
C ILE A 22 2.68 8.04 18.68
N ALA A 23 2.23 8.08 17.43
CA ALA A 23 1.31 9.11 16.99
C ALA A 23 -0.06 8.95 17.66
N LYS A 24 -0.79 10.06 17.80
CA LYS A 24 -2.09 10.08 18.46
C LYS A 24 -3.16 10.48 17.45
N LEU A 25 -4.28 9.77 17.47
CA LEU A 25 -5.48 10.13 16.71
C LEU A 25 -6.19 11.31 17.38
N ASP A 26 -7.03 12.02 16.63
CA ASP A 26 -7.92 13.08 17.13
C ASP A 26 -8.82 12.60 18.30
N SER A 27 -9.23 11.33 18.26
CA SER A 27 -9.96 10.64 19.33
C SER A 27 -9.17 10.43 20.64
N GLY A 28 -7.89 10.81 20.67
CA GLY A 28 -6.98 10.60 21.79
C GLY A 28 -6.36 9.19 21.87
N LYS A 29 -6.78 8.26 21.01
CA LYS A 29 -6.24 6.91 20.93
C LYS A 29 -4.87 6.87 20.24
N LYS A 30 -4.11 5.81 20.49
CA LYS A 30 -2.88 5.50 19.75
C LYS A 30 -3.18 5.35 18.26
N HIS A 31 -2.32 5.87 17.41
CA HIS A 31 -2.34 5.54 15.99
C HIS A 31 -1.90 4.10 15.80
N ASN A 32 -2.55 3.41 14.86
CA ASN A 32 -2.31 1.98 14.66
C ASN A 32 -0.99 1.66 13.95
N THR A 33 -0.26 2.65 13.41
CA THR A 33 0.85 2.48 12.43
C THR A 33 1.85 3.62 12.55
N GLY A 34 1.34 4.86 12.66
CA GLY A 34 2.13 6.07 12.75
C GLY A 34 2.98 6.20 14.01
N VAL A 35 4.26 6.44 13.79
CA VAL A 35 5.26 6.76 14.81
C VAL A 35 6.13 7.94 14.38
N TYR A 36 6.76 8.62 15.33
CA TYR A 36 7.79 9.63 15.08
C TYR A 36 9.15 9.07 15.48
N PHE A 37 10.12 9.10 14.57
CA PHE A 37 11.53 8.78 14.88
C PHE A 37 12.34 10.01 15.29
N THR A 38 11.77 11.20 15.07
CA THR A 38 12.27 12.46 15.62
C THR A 38 11.57 12.77 16.94
N GLU A 39 12.19 13.60 17.77
CA GLU A 39 11.61 13.99 19.04
C GLU A 39 10.36 14.85 18.81
N VAL A 40 9.27 14.52 19.52
CA VAL A 40 8.00 15.26 19.54
C VAL A 40 7.51 15.33 20.99
N PRO A 41 6.75 16.37 21.39
CA PRO A 41 6.11 16.40 22.70
C PRO A 41 5.33 15.11 22.97
N HIS A 42 5.69 14.38 24.03
CA HIS A 42 5.14 13.08 24.34
C HIS A 42 5.00 12.88 25.86
N ASP A 43 4.13 11.94 26.23
CA ASP A 43 4.03 11.43 27.59
C ASP A 43 5.21 10.47 27.86
N PRO A 44 6.05 10.73 28.88
CA PRO A 44 7.24 9.92 29.16
C PRO A 44 6.93 8.50 29.65
N VAL A 45 5.70 8.23 30.10
CA VAL A 45 5.30 6.91 30.61
C VAL A 45 5.00 5.94 29.46
N ASN A 46 4.35 6.42 28.40
CA ASN A 46 3.81 5.57 27.33
C ASN A 46 4.30 5.97 25.92
N ASN A 47 5.14 6.99 25.80
CA ASN A 47 5.68 7.54 24.57
C ASN A 47 4.63 8.06 23.57
N LEU A 48 3.38 8.29 24.00
CA LEU A 48 2.31 8.83 23.15
C LEU A 48 2.49 10.32 22.95
N CYS A 49 2.38 10.78 21.71
CA CYS A 49 2.42 12.20 21.36
C CYS A 49 1.33 12.98 22.11
N THR A 50 1.67 14.12 22.70
CA THR A 50 0.70 14.98 23.40
C THR A 50 -0.21 15.74 22.42
N LEU A 51 0.21 15.87 21.16
CA LEU A 51 -0.58 16.43 20.07
C LEU A 51 -1.23 15.30 19.26
N ASP A 52 -2.43 15.53 18.72
CA ASP A 52 -2.91 14.67 17.64
C ASP A 52 -2.05 14.85 16.38
N TYR A 53 -2.12 13.88 15.47
CA TYR A 53 -1.24 13.85 14.31
C TYR A 53 -1.43 15.03 13.36
N GLU A 54 -2.63 15.63 13.27
CA GLU A 54 -2.87 16.80 12.41
C GLU A 54 -2.27 18.07 13.02
N GLN A 55 -2.41 18.25 14.33
CA GLN A 55 -1.75 19.34 15.05
C GLN A 55 -0.23 19.22 15.01
N ALA A 56 0.29 18.01 15.17
CA ALA A 56 1.72 17.73 15.03
C ALA A 56 2.19 18.07 13.61
N GLU A 57 1.42 17.68 12.58
CA GLU A 57 1.74 17.99 11.18
C GLU A 57 1.81 19.50 10.93
N LYS A 58 0.82 20.26 11.43
CA LYS A 58 0.79 21.73 11.31
C LYS A 58 2.00 22.42 11.96
N ARG A 59 2.65 21.77 12.91
CA ARG A 59 3.87 22.26 13.59
C ARG A 59 5.17 21.77 12.96
N GLY A 60 5.10 21.01 11.87
CA GLY A 60 6.27 20.50 11.15
C GLY A 60 6.75 19.11 11.61
N TYR A 61 6.02 18.41 12.49
CA TYR A 61 6.34 17.03 12.86
C TYR A 61 5.70 16.04 11.89
N PHE A 62 6.52 15.25 11.19
CA PHE A 62 6.02 14.21 10.31
C PHE A 62 6.12 12.84 10.96
N LYS A 63 5.06 12.06 10.85
CA LYS A 63 5.05 10.66 11.26
C LYS A 63 5.50 9.78 10.10
N ILE A 64 5.94 8.57 10.43
CA ILE A 64 6.13 7.47 9.49
C ILE A 64 5.17 6.36 9.92
N ASP A 65 4.39 5.85 8.98
CA ASP A 65 3.48 4.76 9.22
C ASP A 65 4.22 3.44 8.98
N CYS A 66 4.37 2.64 10.04
CA CYS A 66 4.94 1.30 9.97
C CYS A 66 3.80 0.27 9.93
N LEU A 67 3.59 -0.36 8.78
CA LEU A 67 2.48 -1.26 8.53
C LEU A 67 2.91 -2.72 8.66
N ASN A 68 2.01 -3.56 9.17
CA ASN A 68 2.18 -5.02 9.09
C ASN A 68 1.47 -5.51 7.83
N VAL A 69 2.23 -5.99 6.86
CA VAL A 69 1.70 -6.52 5.60
C VAL A 69 2.09 -7.99 5.48
N SER A 70 1.07 -8.85 5.41
CA SER A 70 1.25 -10.30 5.56
C SER A 70 2.12 -10.95 4.48
N ILE A 71 2.18 -10.37 3.28
CA ILE A 71 2.97 -10.92 2.17
C ILE A 71 4.46 -11.06 2.52
N TYR A 72 4.96 -10.18 3.38
CA TYR A 72 6.37 -10.17 3.77
C TYR A 72 6.72 -11.29 4.76
N LYS A 73 5.74 -11.98 5.34
CA LYS A 73 6.00 -13.10 6.27
C LYS A 73 6.66 -14.30 5.57
N ASP A 74 6.32 -14.52 4.31
CA ASP A 74 6.87 -15.62 3.51
C ASP A 74 8.07 -15.17 2.65
N ILE A 75 8.52 -13.93 2.82
CA ILE A 75 9.70 -13.40 2.16
C ILE A 75 10.94 -13.72 3.01
N LYS A 76 11.79 -14.60 2.48
CA LYS A 76 13.01 -15.10 3.14
C LYS A 76 14.07 -14.05 3.41
N ASP A 77 14.41 -13.24 2.41
CA ASP A 77 15.44 -12.21 2.47
C ASP A 77 15.28 -11.17 1.34
N GLU A 78 16.14 -10.16 1.32
CA GLU A 78 16.16 -9.11 0.29
C GLU A 78 16.38 -9.67 -1.12
N LYS A 79 17.22 -10.70 -1.27
CA LYS A 79 17.49 -11.33 -2.57
C LYS A 79 16.23 -12.01 -3.11
N HIS A 80 15.47 -12.66 -2.25
CA HIS A 80 14.18 -13.27 -2.58
C HIS A 80 13.16 -12.20 -2.97
N LEU A 81 13.04 -11.12 -2.20
CA LEU A 81 12.17 -9.99 -2.55
C LEU A 81 12.54 -9.38 -3.91
N ASN A 82 13.83 -9.10 -4.13
CA ASN A 82 14.31 -8.56 -5.40
C ASN A 82 14.01 -9.51 -6.57
N LYS A 83 14.14 -10.83 -6.39
CA LYS A 83 13.73 -11.80 -7.40
C LYS A 83 12.23 -11.68 -7.71
N LEU A 84 11.37 -11.64 -6.68
CA LEU A 84 9.91 -11.53 -6.86
C LEU A 84 9.50 -10.22 -7.53
N MET A 85 10.14 -9.09 -7.17
CA MET A 85 9.86 -7.78 -7.77
C MET A 85 10.25 -7.70 -9.24
N ASN A 86 11.34 -8.35 -9.64
CA ASN A 86 11.86 -8.31 -11.01
C ASN A 86 11.35 -9.46 -11.89
N THR A 87 10.56 -10.37 -11.34
CA THR A 87 9.92 -11.44 -12.12
C THR A 87 8.67 -10.87 -12.79
N GLU A 88 8.57 -10.99 -14.11
CA GLU A 88 7.36 -10.60 -14.83
C GLU A 88 6.18 -11.48 -14.35
N PRO A 89 5.09 -10.88 -13.83
CA PRO A 89 3.95 -11.65 -13.37
C PRO A 89 3.14 -12.19 -14.55
N LEU A 90 2.42 -13.28 -14.32
CA LEU A 90 1.44 -13.81 -15.28
C LEU A 90 0.17 -12.94 -15.22
N TRP A 91 0.10 -11.90 -16.05
CA TRP A 91 -0.99 -10.92 -16.06
C TRP A 91 -2.37 -11.56 -16.27
N GLU A 92 -2.45 -12.66 -17.02
CA GLU A 92 -3.68 -13.40 -17.28
C GLU A 92 -4.33 -13.95 -15.99
N LEU A 93 -3.54 -14.16 -14.94
CA LEU A 93 -4.06 -14.59 -13.64
C LEU A 93 -4.95 -13.53 -12.98
N LEU A 94 -4.82 -12.25 -13.37
CA LEU A 94 -5.73 -11.18 -12.92
C LEU A 94 -7.16 -11.33 -13.46
N GLU A 95 -7.38 -12.24 -14.42
CA GLU A 95 -8.71 -12.61 -14.92
C GLU A 95 -9.34 -13.78 -14.11
N ALA A 96 -8.55 -14.48 -13.29
CA ALA A 96 -9.00 -15.63 -12.51
C ALA A 96 -9.45 -15.21 -11.11
N LYS A 97 -10.76 -15.32 -10.82
CA LYS A 97 -11.36 -14.89 -9.55
C LYS A 97 -10.68 -15.53 -8.33
N GLU A 98 -10.48 -16.84 -8.36
CA GLU A 98 -9.88 -17.59 -7.25
C GLU A 98 -8.45 -17.13 -6.93
N PHE A 99 -7.71 -16.68 -7.94
CA PHE A 99 -6.37 -16.13 -7.76
C PHE A 99 -6.42 -14.69 -7.24
N VAL A 100 -7.23 -13.82 -7.87
CA VAL A 100 -7.41 -12.42 -7.46
C VAL A 100 -7.88 -12.31 -6.01
N ASP A 101 -8.76 -13.19 -5.56
CA ASP A 101 -9.27 -13.18 -4.19
C ASP A 101 -8.19 -13.56 -3.15
N GLN A 102 -7.04 -14.09 -3.55
CA GLN A 102 -5.92 -14.29 -2.64
C GLN A 102 -5.06 -13.02 -2.49
N ILE A 103 -5.20 -12.06 -3.41
CA ILE A 103 -4.27 -10.93 -3.51
C ILE A 103 -4.86 -9.69 -2.81
N PHE A 104 -4.13 -9.18 -1.83
CA PHE A 104 -4.48 -7.94 -1.13
C PHE A 104 -4.60 -6.74 -2.09
N HIS A 105 -5.37 -5.73 -1.68
CA HIS A 105 -5.79 -4.56 -2.48
C HIS A 105 -6.66 -4.82 -3.71
N ILE A 106 -6.63 -6.01 -4.31
CA ILE A 106 -7.44 -6.35 -5.49
C ILE A 106 -8.45 -7.48 -5.29
N ASN A 107 -8.44 -8.15 -4.12
CA ASN A 107 -9.49 -9.10 -3.71
C ASN A 107 -10.89 -8.51 -3.96
N GLY A 108 -11.80 -9.31 -4.55
CA GLY A 108 -13.16 -8.88 -4.86
C GLY A 108 -13.30 -7.96 -6.08
N HIS A 109 -12.21 -7.65 -6.81
CA HIS A 109 -12.20 -6.72 -7.94
C HIS A 109 -11.93 -7.36 -9.31
N VAL A 110 -12.06 -8.70 -9.42
CA VAL A 110 -11.79 -9.46 -10.67
C VAL A 110 -12.52 -8.93 -11.90
N GLU A 111 -13.78 -8.49 -11.77
CA GLU A 111 -14.56 -8.00 -12.92
C GLU A 111 -14.00 -6.68 -13.50
N ILE A 112 -13.29 -5.89 -12.69
CA ILE A 112 -12.60 -4.68 -13.15
C ILE A 112 -11.31 -5.08 -13.86
N LEU A 113 -10.56 -6.02 -13.27
CA LEU A 113 -9.30 -6.52 -13.83
C LEU A 113 -9.52 -7.19 -15.19
N LYS A 114 -10.55 -8.04 -15.33
CA LYS A 114 -10.95 -8.63 -16.62
C LYS A 114 -11.28 -7.60 -17.68
N LYS A 115 -11.78 -6.43 -17.27
CA LYS A 115 -12.19 -5.39 -18.20
C LYS A 115 -11.03 -4.50 -18.64
N LEU A 116 -10.18 -4.10 -17.70
CA LEU A 116 -9.07 -3.19 -17.97
C LEU A 116 -7.81 -3.93 -18.44
N LYS A 117 -7.63 -5.20 -18.03
CA LYS A 117 -6.52 -6.09 -18.41
C LYS A 117 -5.16 -5.39 -18.30
N PRO A 118 -4.74 -4.95 -17.10
CA PRO A 118 -3.44 -4.30 -16.95
C PRO A 118 -2.32 -5.27 -17.31
N THR A 119 -1.29 -4.74 -17.97
CA THR A 119 -0.12 -5.50 -18.50
C THR A 119 1.22 -4.97 -18.01
N ASN A 120 1.20 -3.99 -17.10
CA ASN A 120 2.38 -3.40 -16.47
C ASN A 120 2.00 -2.74 -15.13
N ILE A 121 3.02 -2.31 -14.40
CA ILE A 121 2.87 -1.70 -13.06
C ILE A 121 2.06 -0.40 -13.13
N GLU A 122 2.26 0.43 -14.14
CA GLU A 122 1.56 1.71 -14.31
C GLU A 122 0.05 1.50 -14.51
N GLN A 123 -0.32 0.56 -15.37
CA GLN A 123 -1.71 0.18 -15.61
C GLN A 123 -2.34 -0.45 -14.37
N LEU A 124 -1.62 -1.33 -13.67
CA LEU A 124 -2.11 -1.92 -12.42
C LEU A 124 -2.31 -0.85 -11.33
N ALA A 125 -1.41 0.13 -11.24
CA ALA A 125 -1.55 1.28 -10.34
C ALA A 125 -2.78 2.12 -10.69
N ALA A 126 -3.04 2.36 -11.98
CA ALA A 126 -4.26 3.02 -12.42
C ALA A 126 -5.51 2.21 -12.05
N VAL A 127 -5.50 0.88 -12.20
CA VAL A 127 -6.61 0.01 -11.76
C VAL A 127 -6.85 0.16 -10.26
N LEU A 128 -5.81 0.14 -9.42
CA LEU A 128 -5.90 0.35 -7.97
C LEU A 128 -6.46 1.73 -7.57
N ALA A 129 -6.33 2.74 -8.45
CA ALA A 129 -7.04 4.00 -8.29
C ALA A 129 -8.50 3.90 -8.74
N ILE A 130 -8.78 3.24 -9.86
CA ILE A 130 -10.12 3.09 -10.47
C ILE A 130 -11.08 2.23 -9.64
N ILE A 131 -10.58 1.26 -8.85
CA ILE A 131 -11.44 0.48 -7.94
C ILE A 131 -12.11 1.36 -6.88
N ARG A 132 -11.61 2.58 -6.64
CA ARG A 132 -12.13 3.52 -5.64
C ARG A 132 -13.27 4.38 -6.22
N PRO A 133 -14.22 4.84 -5.38
CA PRO A 133 -15.40 5.58 -5.84
C PRO A 133 -15.09 6.77 -6.74
N ALA A 134 -14.09 7.59 -6.39
CA ALA A 134 -13.77 8.83 -7.10
C ALA A 134 -13.31 8.61 -8.56
N LYS A 135 -12.72 7.46 -8.89
CA LYS A 135 -12.20 7.15 -10.24
C LYS A 135 -12.95 6.00 -10.93
N ARG A 136 -14.00 5.47 -10.29
CA ARG A 136 -14.84 4.37 -10.79
C ARG A 136 -15.43 4.62 -12.17
N HIS A 137 -15.68 5.87 -12.55
CA HIS A 137 -16.22 6.22 -13.86
C HIS A 137 -15.26 5.89 -15.04
N LEU A 138 -13.95 5.74 -14.77
CA LEU A 138 -12.93 5.49 -15.79
C LEU A 138 -12.91 4.05 -16.31
N ILE A 139 -13.63 3.10 -15.67
CA ILE A 139 -13.63 1.67 -16.05
C ILE A 139 -14.08 1.42 -17.51
N LYS A 140 -14.82 2.34 -18.12
CA LYS A 140 -15.34 2.23 -19.48
C LYS A 140 -14.48 2.94 -20.53
N GLN A 141 -13.44 3.65 -20.09
CA GLN A 141 -12.58 4.44 -20.96
C GLN A 141 -11.44 3.58 -21.51
N ASN A 142 -10.81 4.04 -22.58
CA ASN A 142 -9.58 3.41 -23.09
C ASN A 142 -8.35 3.82 -22.24
N TRP A 143 -7.19 3.18 -22.48
CA TRP A 143 -6.00 3.45 -21.68
C TRP A 143 -5.47 4.88 -21.84
N ASP A 144 -5.54 5.47 -23.03
CA ASP A 144 -5.10 6.85 -23.26
C ASP A 144 -5.90 7.83 -22.37
N GLU A 145 -7.23 7.68 -22.35
CA GLU A 145 -8.12 8.46 -21.50
C GLU A 145 -7.92 8.18 -20.00
N ILE A 146 -7.66 6.93 -19.63
CA ILE A 146 -7.37 6.57 -18.24
C ILE A 146 -6.10 7.28 -17.76
N ASP A 147 -5.01 7.20 -18.53
CA ASP A 147 -3.71 7.74 -18.14
C ASP A 147 -3.73 9.26 -17.98
N GLU A 148 -4.51 9.95 -18.82
CA GLU A 148 -4.73 11.40 -18.70
C GLU A 148 -5.55 11.79 -17.45
N GLN A 149 -6.53 10.98 -17.05
CA GLN A 149 -7.57 11.41 -16.10
C GLN A 149 -7.40 10.83 -14.70
N VAL A 150 -6.83 9.64 -14.57
CA VAL A 150 -6.78 8.88 -13.30
C VAL A 150 -6.00 9.63 -12.22
N TRP A 151 -4.98 10.41 -12.61
CA TRP A 151 -4.15 11.19 -11.70
C TRP A 151 -4.55 12.68 -11.56
N LYS A 152 -5.63 13.12 -12.20
CA LYS A 152 -6.15 14.48 -12.00
C LYS A 152 -6.77 14.60 -10.62
N LYS A 153 -6.30 15.57 -9.83
CA LYS A 153 -6.82 15.88 -8.50
C LYS A 153 -8.24 16.47 -8.60
N PRO A 154 -9.17 16.09 -7.71
CA PRO A 154 -10.46 16.76 -7.59
C PRO A 154 -10.27 18.23 -7.23
N THR A 155 -11.13 19.09 -7.76
CA THR A 155 -11.13 20.54 -7.47
C THR A 155 -11.90 20.90 -6.20
N ASP A 156 -12.72 19.98 -5.70
CA ASP A 156 -13.59 20.14 -4.52
C ASP A 156 -12.89 19.79 -3.20
N GLY A 157 -11.60 19.44 -3.25
CA GLY A 157 -10.83 19.02 -2.07
C GLY A 157 -11.18 17.62 -1.56
N SER A 158 -11.98 16.84 -2.30
CA SER A 158 -12.27 15.45 -1.94
C SER A 158 -11.03 14.57 -1.96
N TYR A 159 -11.12 13.42 -1.28
CA TYR A 159 -10.01 12.47 -1.17
C TYR A 159 -9.45 12.09 -2.55
N PHE A 160 -8.13 12.21 -2.67
CA PHE A 160 -7.38 11.86 -3.88
C PHE A 160 -6.37 10.76 -3.58
N PHE A 161 -6.50 9.63 -4.27
CA PHE A 161 -5.49 8.57 -4.15
C PHE A 161 -4.23 8.95 -4.91
N LYS A 162 -3.10 9.05 -4.19
CA LYS A 162 -1.83 9.49 -4.77
C LYS A 162 -1.25 8.43 -5.69
N LYS A 163 -0.68 8.87 -6.82
CA LYS A 163 0.01 8.00 -7.78
C LYS A 163 1.13 7.20 -7.13
N SER A 164 1.93 7.80 -6.25
CA SER A 164 3.00 7.12 -5.53
C SER A 164 2.52 5.93 -4.70
N HIS A 165 1.40 6.09 -3.97
CA HIS A 165 0.77 4.99 -3.23
C HIS A 165 0.28 3.89 -4.15
N ALA A 166 -0.38 4.27 -5.26
CA ALA A 166 -0.88 3.33 -6.23
C ALA A 166 0.24 2.49 -6.87
N THR A 167 1.36 3.11 -7.23
CA THR A 167 2.53 2.44 -7.78
C THR A 167 3.17 1.50 -6.77
N SER A 168 3.31 1.92 -5.50
CA SER A 168 3.83 1.05 -4.44
C SER A 168 2.94 -0.19 -4.25
N TYR A 169 1.62 0.00 -4.19
CA TYR A 169 0.67 -1.11 -4.07
C TYR A 169 0.67 -2.03 -5.29
N ALA A 170 0.82 -1.49 -6.51
CA ALA A 170 0.96 -2.30 -7.72
C ALA A 170 2.19 -3.20 -7.66
N MET A 171 3.34 -2.67 -7.21
CA MET A 171 4.54 -3.47 -7.01
C MET A 171 4.33 -4.57 -5.97
N ALA A 172 3.70 -4.24 -4.84
CA ALA A 172 3.47 -5.20 -3.78
C ALA A 172 2.43 -6.28 -4.20
N VAL A 173 1.45 -5.94 -5.05
CA VAL A 173 0.58 -6.91 -5.73
C VAL A 173 1.39 -7.85 -6.63
N VAL A 174 2.30 -7.33 -7.45
CA VAL A 174 3.17 -8.16 -8.31
C VAL A 174 4.04 -9.11 -7.50
N VAL A 175 4.65 -8.63 -6.42
CA VAL A 175 5.39 -9.49 -5.47
C VAL A 175 4.50 -10.61 -4.95
N HIS A 176 3.26 -10.31 -4.56
CA HIS A 176 2.34 -11.30 -4.04
C HIS A 176 1.89 -12.32 -5.10
N MET A 177 1.63 -11.87 -6.34
CA MET A 177 1.33 -12.76 -7.48
C MET A 177 2.45 -13.77 -7.70
N ASN A 178 3.68 -13.28 -7.76
CA ASN A 178 4.87 -14.09 -8.01
C ASN A 178 5.15 -15.05 -6.84
N LEU A 179 4.93 -14.60 -5.60
CA LEU A 179 5.08 -15.42 -4.41
C LEU A 179 4.10 -16.60 -4.42
N ILE A 180 2.82 -16.37 -4.70
CA ILE A 180 1.81 -17.43 -4.82
C ILE A 180 2.22 -18.43 -5.92
N CYS A 181 2.69 -17.93 -7.06
CA CYS A 181 3.15 -18.79 -8.16
C CYS A 181 4.38 -19.63 -7.78
N GLU A 182 5.31 -19.08 -7.00
CA GLU A 182 6.46 -19.83 -6.47
C GLU A 182 6.01 -20.94 -5.51
N GLN A 183 5.11 -20.61 -4.57
CA GLN A 183 4.58 -21.56 -3.59
C GLN A 183 3.84 -22.73 -4.27
N LEU A 184 3.02 -22.45 -5.30
CA LEU A 184 2.31 -23.49 -6.05
C LEU A 184 3.23 -24.40 -6.87
N LYS A 185 4.39 -23.90 -7.31
CA LYS A 185 5.40 -24.72 -8.00
C LYS A 185 6.14 -25.62 -7.01
N GLY A 186 6.52 -25.09 -5.84
CA GLY A 186 7.23 -25.85 -4.81
C GLY A 186 6.39 -26.94 -4.14
N ASN A 187 5.06 -26.82 -4.13
CA ASN A 187 4.15 -27.83 -3.58
C ASN A 187 3.86 -29.02 -4.52
N LYS A 188 4.49 -29.08 -5.70
CA LYS A 188 4.32 -30.17 -6.66
C LYS A 188 5.43 -31.23 -6.62
N ASP A 189 6.35 -31.11 -5.68
CA ASP A 189 7.39 -32.09 -5.34
C ASP A 189 7.08 -32.77 -4.00
#